data_AF-I1CDL5-F1
#
_entry.id   AF-I1CDL5-F1
#
_cell.length_a   1.000
_cell.length_b   1.000
_cell.length_c   1.000
_cell.angle_alpha   90.00
_cell.angle_beta   90.00
_cell.angle_gamma   90.00
#
_symmetry.space_group_name_H-M   'P 1'
#
loop_
_entity.id
_entity.type
_entity.pdbx_description
1 polymer ?
#
loop_
_entity_poly.entity_id
_entity_poly.type
_entity_poly.pdbx_seq_one_letter_code
_entity_poly.pdbx_strand_id
1 'polypeptide(L)'
;MTDNLQEAEQEAKRWMIIGAHQAGATERKIARISGLSTTAVRHILLNYQQNGTPSIPKQVPKRVREKPIVEYDEDGNIIDSESEEEQEQIQQTRKKAKNNNNDEQSSSSSDETQVDGMN
;
A
#
# COMPACT_ATOMS: atom_id res chain seq x y z
N MET A 1 -33.73 10.76 13.22
CA MET A 1 -33.87 11.84 12.21
C MET A 1 -32.61 12.70 12.09
N THR A 2 -31.60 12.57 12.96
CA THR A 2 -30.37 13.37 12.95
C THR A 2 -29.31 12.91 11.95
N ASP A 3 -29.35 11.63 11.53
CA ASP A 3 -28.30 11.03 10.70
C ASP A 3 -28.21 11.66 9.30
N ASN A 4 -29.36 12.06 8.74
CA ASN A 4 -29.43 12.67 7.41
C ASN A 4 -28.78 14.08 7.39
N LEU A 5 -28.93 14.86 8.46
CA LEU A 5 -28.30 16.18 8.57
C LEU A 5 -26.77 16.07 8.64
N GLN A 6 -26.27 15.09 9.38
CA GLN A 6 -24.84 14.90 9.57
C GLN A 6 -24.17 14.38 8.29
N GLU A 7 -24.85 13.51 7.55
CA GLU A 7 -24.39 13.07 6.23
C GLU A 7 -24.33 14.23 5.23
N ALA A 8 -25.36 15.09 5.20
CA ALA A 8 -25.38 16.28 4.36
C ALA A 8 -24.26 17.29 4.72
N GLU A 9 -23.97 17.48 6.01
CA GLU A 9 -22.86 18.35 6.44
C GLU A 9 -21.50 17.79 6.00
N GLN A 10 -21.31 16.47 6.14
CA GLN A 10 -20.10 15.81 5.67
C GLN A 10 -19.96 15.88 4.15
N GLU A 11 -21.06 15.72 3.41
CA GLU A 11 -21.09 15.90 1.96
C GLU A 11 -20.74 17.33 1.56
N ALA A 12 -21.31 18.32 2.23
CA ALA A 12 -20.98 19.73 2.00
C ALA A 12 -19.47 20.00 2.24
N LYS A 13 -18.88 19.42 3.30
CA LYS A 13 -17.43 19.50 3.54
C LYS A 13 -16.62 18.88 2.40
N ARG A 14 -17.05 17.75 1.84
CA ARG A 14 -16.38 17.09 0.72
C ARG A 14 -16.42 17.96 -0.55
N TRP A 15 -17.56 18.58 -0.86
CA TRP A 15 -17.66 19.52 -1.97
C TRP A 15 -16.87 20.81 -1.75
N MET A 16 -16.82 21.32 -0.51
CA MET A 16 -15.99 22.47 -0.15
C MET A 16 -14.50 22.20 -0.42
N ILE A 17 -14.02 20.99 -0.13
CA ILE A 17 -12.63 20.57 -0.42
C ILE A 17 -12.33 20.64 -1.92
N ILE A 18 -13.24 20.15 -2.77
CA ILE A 18 -13.07 20.20 -4.22
C ILE A 18 -13.03 21.65 -4.72
N GLY A 19 -13.98 22.49 -4.28
CA GLY A 19 -14.02 23.90 -4.67
C GLY A 19 -12.77 24.66 -4.24
N ALA A 20 -12.27 24.43 -3.02
CA ALA A 20 -11.05 25.05 -2.54
C ALA A 20 -9.81 24.63 -3.34
N HIS A 21 -9.72 23.35 -3.70
CA HIS A 21 -8.63 22.84 -4.55
C HIS A 21 -8.68 23.45 -5.95
N GLN A 22 -9.88 23.55 -6.56
CA GLN A 22 -10.07 24.19 -7.86
C GLN A 22 -9.71 25.68 -7.85
N ALA A 23 -9.90 26.36 -6.71
CA ALA A 23 -9.44 27.73 -6.49
C ALA A 23 -7.92 27.85 -6.27
N GLY A 24 -7.16 26.75 -6.33
CA GLY A 24 -5.71 26.72 -6.18
C GLY A 24 -5.21 26.65 -4.74
N ALA A 25 -6.07 26.32 -3.76
CA ALA A 25 -5.63 26.12 -2.38
C ALA A 25 -4.81 24.83 -2.25
N THR A 26 -3.71 24.89 -1.49
CA THR A 26 -2.91 23.70 -1.20
C THR A 26 -3.64 22.75 -0.26
N GLU A 27 -3.39 21.44 -0.40
CA GLU A 27 -4.00 20.40 0.47
C GLU A 27 -3.82 20.71 1.97
N ARG A 28 -2.65 21.25 2.35
CA ARG A 28 -2.37 21.66 3.73
C ARG A 28 -3.26 22.78 4.22
N LYS A 29 -3.57 23.77 3.37
CA LYS A 29 -4.48 24.88 3.71
C LYS A 29 -5.91 24.37 3.82
N ILE A 30 -6.33 23.52 2.89
CA ILE A 30 -7.66 22.90 2.89
C ILE A 30 -7.88 22.07 4.16
N ALA A 31 -6.92 21.22 4.53
CA ALA A 31 -6.96 20.42 5.75
C ALA A 31 -7.19 21.25 7.02
N ARG A 32 -6.54 22.42 7.13
CA ARG A 32 -6.74 23.32 8.27
C ARG A 32 -8.14 23.92 8.33
N ILE A 33 -8.72 24.24 7.16
CA ILE A 33 -10.05 24.88 7.07
C ILE A 33 -11.16 23.83 7.28
N SER A 34 -11.01 22.65 6.70
CA SER A 34 -12.02 21.57 6.79
C SER A 34 -11.94 20.76 8.09
N GLY A 35 -10.84 20.87 8.85
CA GLY A 35 -10.61 20.10 10.06
C GLY A 35 -10.28 18.62 9.81
N LEU A 36 -9.89 18.26 8.57
CA LEU A 36 -9.51 16.91 8.19
C LEU A 36 -7.99 16.75 8.14
N SER A 37 -7.51 15.50 8.18
CA SER A 37 -6.10 15.22 7.92
C SER A 37 -5.75 15.50 6.45
N THR A 38 -4.49 15.84 6.19
CA THR A 38 -3.98 16.04 4.81
C THR A 38 -4.18 14.78 3.97
N THR A 39 -3.98 13.60 4.54
CA THR A 39 -4.23 12.31 3.87
C THR A 39 -5.69 12.14 3.48
N ALA A 40 -6.64 12.51 4.35
CA ALA A 40 -8.06 12.44 4.03
C ALA A 40 -8.43 13.38 2.88
N VAL A 41 -7.92 14.62 2.89
CA VAL A 41 -8.09 15.58 1.79
C VAL A 41 -7.56 15.00 0.48
N ARG A 42 -6.35 14.45 0.49
CA ARG A 42 -5.74 13.82 -0.68
C ARG A 42 -6.60 12.69 -1.25
N HIS A 43 -7.13 11.81 -0.40
CA HIS A 43 -8.00 10.73 -0.85
C HIS A 43 -9.33 11.23 -1.43
N ILE A 44 -9.93 12.27 -0.84
CA ILE A 44 -11.15 12.88 -1.38
C ILE A 44 -10.90 13.43 -2.79
N LEU A 45 -9.76 14.12 -2.99
CA LEU A 45 -9.37 14.64 -4.29
C LEU A 45 -9.11 13.53 -5.32
N LEU A 46 -8.39 12.48 -4.94
CA LEU A 46 -8.12 11.34 -5.82
C LEU A 46 -9.41 10.62 -6.22
N ASN A 47 -10.33 10.39 -5.26
CA ASN A 47 -11.62 9.76 -5.55
C ASN A 47 -12.47 10.63 -6.47
N TYR A 48 -12.44 11.95 -6.31
CA TYR A 48 -13.14 12.87 -7.21
C TYR A 48 -12.55 12.82 -8.63
N GLN A 49 -11.23 12.76 -8.78
CA GLN A 49 -10.58 12.64 -10.09
C GLN A 49 -10.90 11.32 -10.78
N GLN A 50 -11.04 10.23 -10.03
CA GLN A 50 -11.32 8.90 -10.59
C GLN A 50 -12.81 8.69 -10.89
N ASN A 51 -13.69 9.07 -9.97
CA ASN A 51 -15.11 8.68 -9.99
C ASN A 51 -16.06 9.87 -10.18
N GLY A 52 -15.54 11.10 -10.28
CA GLY A 52 -16.34 12.33 -10.34
C GLY A 52 -17.08 12.69 -9.04
N THR A 53 -16.94 11.88 -7.98
CA THR A 53 -17.66 12.04 -6.72
C THR A 53 -16.67 12.14 -5.55
N PRO A 54 -16.73 13.21 -4.74
CA PRO A 54 -15.83 13.36 -3.61
C PRO A 54 -16.30 12.47 -2.46
N SER A 55 -15.63 11.34 -2.27
CA SER A 55 -15.96 10.33 -1.26
C SER A 55 -14.78 10.05 -0.35
N ILE A 56 -15.05 9.73 0.92
CA ILE A 56 -14.03 9.25 1.84
C ILE A 56 -13.86 7.75 1.60
N PRO A 57 -12.62 7.22 1.50
CA PRO A 57 -12.42 5.79 1.41
C PRO A 57 -13.05 5.12 2.64
N LYS A 58 -14.09 4.32 2.38
CA LYS A 58 -14.64 3.42 3.40
C LYS A 58 -13.49 2.52 3.81
N GLN A 59 -13.05 2.60 5.07
CA GLN A 59 -12.04 1.67 5.56
C GLN A 59 -12.61 0.28 5.36
N VAL A 60 -12.07 -0.45 4.39
CA VAL A 60 -12.31 -1.88 4.32
C VAL A 60 -11.73 -2.38 5.63
N PRO A 61 -12.53 -3.04 6.50
CA PRO A 61 -11.99 -3.63 7.71
C PRO A 61 -10.77 -4.43 7.28
N LYS A 62 -9.63 -4.23 7.97
CA LYS A 62 -8.45 -5.08 7.72
C LYS A 62 -8.97 -6.50 7.78
N ARG A 63 -9.07 -7.17 6.62
CA ARG A 63 -9.38 -8.58 6.57
C ARG A 63 -8.35 -9.19 7.50
N VAL A 64 -8.82 -9.64 8.66
CA VAL A 64 -7.98 -10.37 9.59
C VAL A 64 -7.41 -11.46 8.72
N ARG A 65 -6.09 -11.45 8.51
CA ARG A 65 -5.44 -12.58 7.84
C ARG A 65 -5.76 -13.73 8.76
N GLU A 66 -6.77 -14.51 8.39
CA GLU A 66 -7.20 -15.67 9.16
C GLU A 66 -5.93 -16.48 9.34
N LYS A 67 -5.50 -16.62 10.60
CA LYS A 67 -4.36 -17.46 10.90
C LYS A 67 -4.78 -18.85 10.44
N PRO A 68 -3.99 -19.55 9.61
CA PRO A 68 -4.32 -20.92 9.25
C PRO A 68 -4.50 -21.71 10.55
N ILE A 69 -5.66 -22.34 10.70
CA ILE A 69 -5.93 -23.23 11.82
C ILE A 69 -5.17 -24.51 11.49
N VAL A 70 -4.07 -24.74 12.22
CA VAL A 70 -3.32 -25.98 12.14
C VAL A 70 -3.89 -26.88 13.22
N GLU A 71 -4.62 -27.93 12.80
CA GLU A 71 -5.13 -28.95 13.71
C GLU A 71 -4.05 -30.01 13.90
N TYR A 72 -3.87 -30.45 15.13
CA TYR A 72 -2.93 -31.50 15.49
C TYR A 72 -3.71 -32.72 15.97
N ASP A 73 -3.26 -33.91 15.60
CA ASP A 73 -3.77 -35.17 16.15
C ASP A 73 -3.30 -35.37 17.60
N GLU A 74 -3.77 -36.46 18.22
CA GLU A 74 -3.44 -36.83 19.60
C GLU A 74 -1.94 -37.13 19.81
N ASP A 75 -1.22 -37.44 18.73
CA ASP A 75 0.22 -37.69 18.71
C ASP A 75 1.04 -36.41 18.41
N GLY A 76 0.37 -35.29 18.11
CA GLY A 76 1.00 -34.00 17.82
C GLY A 76 1.45 -33.82 16.37
N ASN A 77 0.97 -34.63 15.42
CA ASN A 77 1.18 -34.45 13.98
C ASN A 77 0.14 -33.50 13.38
N ILE A 78 0.51 -32.79 12.32
CA ILE A 78 -0.38 -31.87 11.61
C ILE A 78 -1.39 -32.67 10.79
N ILE A 79 -2.69 -32.42 10.99
CA ILE A 79 -3.79 -32.99 10.21
C ILE A 79 -4.12 -32.04 9.06
N ASP A 80 -3.62 -32.34 7.86
CA ASP A 80 -4.04 -31.64 6.65
C ASP A 80 -5.39 -32.24 6.17
N SER A 81 -6.50 -31.56 6.48
CA SER A 81 -7.87 -32.00 6.12
C SER A 81 -8.26 -31.73 4.66
N GLU A 82 -7.34 -31.24 3.83
CA GLU A 82 -7.49 -31.19 2.37
C GLU A 82 -6.85 -32.45 1.75
N SER A 83 -7.67 -33.48 1.60
CA SER A 83 -7.36 -34.86 1.27
C SER A 83 -6.39 -35.14 0.11
N GLU A 84 -5.47 -36.07 0.39
CA GLU A 84 -5.06 -37.26 -0.39
C GLU A 84 -4.74 -37.11 -1.89
N GLU A 85 -3.45 -37.12 -2.22
CA GLU A 85 -2.80 -38.12 -3.11
C GLU A 85 -1.29 -37.81 -3.26
N GLU A 86 -0.46 -38.86 -3.18
CA GLU A 86 1.00 -38.91 -3.46
C GLU A 86 1.98 -38.28 -2.44
N GLN A 87 2.08 -38.92 -1.28
CA GLN A 87 3.35 -38.95 -0.53
C GLN A 87 4.18 -40.16 -0.97
N GLU A 88 5.16 -39.95 -1.85
CA GLU A 88 6.46 -40.68 -1.86
C GLU A 88 7.34 -40.18 -3.04
N GLN A 89 7.99 -39.01 -2.91
CA GLN A 89 9.30 -38.75 -3.59
C GLN A 89 10.00 -37.38 -3.36
N ILE A 90 9.47 -36.43 -2.57
CA ILE A 90 10.05 -35.06 -2.51
C ILE A 90 11.05 -34.85 -1.35
N GLN A 91 11.87 -35.85 -1.01
CA GLN A 91 12.98 -35.66 -0.04
C GLN A 91 14.37 -35.47 -0.69
N GLN A 92 14.50 -35.45 -2.02
CA GLN A 92 15.82 -35.38 -2.68
C GLN A 92 16.13 -34.12 -3.51
N THR A 93 15.23 -33.14 -3.66
CA THR A 93 15.50 -31.96 -4.53
C THR A 93 15.87 -30.66 -3.80
N ARG A 94 15.91 -30.62 -2.46
CA ARG A 94 16.32 -29.39 -1.71
C ARG A 94 17.83 -29.27 -1.44
N LYS A 95 18.67 -29.84 -2.32
CA LYS A 95 20.13 -29.61 -2.33
C LYS A 95 20.65 -29.35 -3.74
N LYS A 96 20.15 -28.31 -4.41
CA LYS A 96 20.90 -27.54 -5.44
C LYS A 96 20.08 -26.33 -5.89
N ALA A 97 20.80 -25.22 -6.07
CA ALA A 97 20.35 -23.86 -6.42
C ALA A 97 19.72 -23.09 -5.23
N LYS A 98 20.26 -21.97 -4.75
CA LYS A 98 20.94 -20.90 -5.49
C LYS A 98 21.87 -20.12 -4.56
N ASN A 99 23.17 -20.43 -4.65
CA ASN A 99 24.21 -19.43 -4.51
C ASN A 99 23.93 -18.34 -5.54
N ASN A 100 23.85 -17.08 -5.13
CA ASN A 100 24.01 -15.89 -5.99
C ASN A 100 24.22 -14.68 -5.06
N ASN A 101 25.41 -14.59 -4.46
CA ASN A 101 25.94 -13.32 -4.01
C ASN A 101 26.82 -12.79 -5.16
N ASN A 102 26.24 -11.91 -5.98
CA ASN A 102 27.00 -11.08 -6.90
C ASN A 102 27.52 -9.88 -6.10
N ASP A 103 28.69 -10.06 -5.48
CA ASP A 103 29.56 -8.94 -5.08
C ASP A 103 30.33 -8.48 -6.31
N GLU A 104 29.69 -7.65 -7.13
CA GLU A 104 30.41 -6.80 -8.10
C GLU A 104 30.64 -5.43 -7.46
N GLN A 105 31.68 -5.35 -6.65
CA GLN A 105 32.42 -4.09 -6.46
C GLN A 105 33.62 -4.10 -7.41
N SER A 106 33.42 -3.52 -8.59
CA SER A 106 34.50 -3.10 -9.48
C SER A 106 34.12 -1.76 -10.10
N SER A 107 34.25 -0.70 -9.30
CA SER A 107 34.32 0.66 -9.83
C SER A 107 35.67 0.85 -10.51
N SER A 108 35.75 0.53 -11.80
CA SER A 108 36.79 1.05 -12.70
C SER A 108 36.12 1.75 -13.88
N SER A 109 35.80 3.03 -13.70
CA SER A 109 35.58 3.95 -14.81
C SER A 109 36.80 4.87 -14.81
N SER A 110 37.76 4.50 -15.63
CA SER A 110 38.76 5.40 -16.18
C SER A 110 38.13 6.20 -17.32
N ASP A 111 38.80 7.31 -17.66
CA ASP A 111 38.55 8.21 -18.79
C ASP A 111 37.49 9.32 -18.57
N GLU A 112 37.97 10.50 -18.18
CA GLU A 112 37.90 11.66 -19.10
C GLU A 112 38.94 12.73 -18.71
N THR A 113 39.77 13.08 -19.68
CA THR A 113 40.73 14.18 -19.68
C THR A 113 40.03 15.53 -19.69
N GLN A 114 40.40 16.44 -18.80
CA GLN A 114 40.21 17.87 -19.04
C GLN A 114 41.45 18.64 -18.60
N VAL A 115 42.22 19.05 -19.61
CA VAL A 115 43.22 20.11 -19.55
C VAL A 115 42.50 21.44 -19.36
N ASP A 116 42.94 22.25 -18.41
CA ASP A 116 42.99 23.71 -18.49
C ASP A 116 43.73 24.24 -17.26
N GLY A 117 45.06 24.22 -17.36
CA GLY A 117 45.95 24.97 -16.47
C GLY A 117 46.18 26.35 -17.08
N MET A 118 45.58 27.36 -16.44
CA MET A 118 45.79 28.77 -16.72
C MET A 118 47.27 29.15 -16.73
N ASN A 119 47.65 29.96 -17.71
CA ASN A 119 48.81 30.84 -17.66
C ASN A 119 48.34 32.25 -18.02
#